data_AF-A0A2R3ZQ21-F1
#
_entry.id   AF-A0A2R3ZQ21-F1
#
_cell.length_a   1.000
_cell.length_b   1.000
_cell.length_c   1.000
_cell.angle_alpha   90.00
_cell.angle_beta   90.00
_cell.angle_gamma   90.00
#
_symmetry.space_group_name_H-M   'P 1'
#
loop_
_entity.id
_entity.type
_entity.pdbx_description
1 polymer ?
#
loop_
_entity_poly.entity_id
_entity_poly.type
_entity_poly.pdbx_seq_one_letter_code
_entity_poly.pdbx_strand_id
1 'polypeptide(L)'
;MPVPVYGTFSQEALDREYSPSSLSPGFRDVLRRQARYSARIRSVLPCETDVAYGPDPCERLDFFPAPGAAGGSRGRVPVHVFVHGGHWQESSKEESAYAALAVTRAGASFIAVGYGLAPVFSMEQMVAQVARALCWVREHARELGSRPDAVYASGSSAGAHLIAAALSSAPAVSGVQRPEVAGVCLMSGVYDLRPVRLSYVNRAVGLDDAAVLAHSPVEHLPLRTPLVILARGDRETGEYARQHQEFADALNRCGRGRVRDLVVAGRDHFALPGDLCVPGTALGAAVLGQMGLG
;
A
#
# COMPACT_ATOMS: atom_id res chain seq x y z
N MET A 1 -20.71 10.24 -32.36
CA MET A 1 -20.25 9.48 -31.17
C MET A 1 -19.04 10.19 -30.62
N PRO A 2 -18.94 10.44 -29.30
CA PRO A 2 -17.74 11.03 -28.71
C PRO A 2 -16.52 10.14 -28.99
N VAL A 3 -15.37 10.77 -29.29
CA VAL A 3 -14.11 10.06 -29.57
C VAL A 3 -13.59 9.44 -28.26
N PRO A 4 -13.24 8.14 -28.24
CA PRO A 4 -12.67 7.50 -27.06
C PRO A 4 -11.33 8.15 -26.66
N VAL A 5 -11.09 8.32 -25.35
CA VAL A 5 -9.84 8.85 -24.80
C VAL A 5 -8.86 7.75 -24.39
N TYR A 6 -9.38 6.58 -24.00
CA TYR A 6 -8.59 5.41 -23.65
C TYR A 6 -9.40 4.13 -23.92
N GLY A 7 -8.87 3.23 -24.75
CA GLY A 7 -9.60 2.04 -25.19
C GLY A 7 -10.95 2.41 -25.82
N THR A 8 -12.04 1.97 -25.19
CA THR A 8 -13.42 2.26 -25.60
C THR A 8 -14.10 3.35 -24.77
N PHE A 9 -13.40 3.96 -23.80
CA PHE A 9 -14.00 4.91 -22.86
C PHE A 9 -14.06 6.33 -23.40
N SER A 10 -15.20 7.01 -23.18
CA SER A 10 -15.25 8.47 -23.17
C SER A 10 -14.54 9.03 -21.92
N GLN A 11 -14.32 10.34 -21.86
CA GLN A 11 -13.73 10.97 -20.68
C GLN A 11 -14.54 10.70 -19.40
N GLU A 12 -15.87 10.87 -19.46
CA GLU A 12 -16.76 10.62 -18.31
C GLU A 12 -16.72 9.16 -17.86
N ALA A 13 -16.69 8.22 -18.81
CA ALA A 13 -16.59 6.80 -18.50
C ALA A 13 -15.25 6.49 -17.83
N LEU A 14 -14.14 7.01 -18.35
CA LEU A 14 -12.81 6.83 -17.75
C LEU A 14 -12.75 7.43 -16.34
N ASP A 15 -13.27 8.65 -16.15
CA ASP A 15 -13.30 9.29 -14.84
C ASP A 15 -14.10 8.48 -13.81
N ARG A 16 -15.18 7.84 -14.25
CA ARG A 16 -15.98 6.94 -13.40
C ARG A 16 -15.23 5.66 -13.03
N GLU A 17 -14.47 5.08 -13.96
CA GLU A 17 -13.63 3.90 -13.71
C GLU A 17 -12.55 4.18 -12.65
N TYR A 18 -12.00 5.41 -12.60
CA TYR A 18 -11.06 5.85 -11.56
C TYR A 18 -11.72 6.48 -10.34
N SER A 19 -13.05 6.34 -10.22
CA SER A 19 -13.79 6.68 -9.01
C SER A 19 -14.36 5.40 -8.39
N PRO A 20 -13.59 4.65 -7.60
CA PRO A 20 -14.08 3.43 -6.93
C PRO A 20 -15.29 3.71 -6.02
N SER A 21 -15.44 4.96 -5.56
CA SER A 21 -16.62 5.42 -4.82
C SER A 21 -17.94 5.28 -5.60
N SER A 22 -17.89 5.24 -6.94
CA SER A 22 -19.07 5.08 -7.79
C SER A 22 -19.76 3.71 -7.65
N LEU A 23 -19.05 2.70 -7.10
CA LEU A 23 -19.57 1.36 -6.81
C LEU A 23 -19.66 1.07 -5.30
N SER A 24 -19.34 2.04 -4.44
CA SER A 24 -19.38 1.86 -2.98
C SER A 24 -20.28 2.90 -2.31
N PRO A 25 -21.61 2.66 -2.30
CA PRO A 25 -22.53 3.42 -1.47
C PRO A 25 -22.10 3.34 0.00
N GLY A 26 -21.93 4.48 0.67
CA GLY A 26 -21.52 4.53 2.08
C GLY A 26 -20.01 4.46 2.34
N PHE A 27 -19.15 4.55 1.31
CA PHE A 27 -17.70 4.58 1.50
C PHE A 27 -17.23 5.62 2.53
N ARG A 28 -17.91 6.78 2.60
CA ARG A 28 -17.64 7.83 3.59
C ARG A 28 -17.84 7.37 5.04
N ASP A 29 -18.79 6.46 5.29
CA ASP A 29 -18.99 5.87 6.62
C ASP A 29 -17.87 4.89 6.96
N VAL A 30 -17.41 4.12 5.98
CA VAL A 30 -16.25 3.22 6.14
C VAL A 30 -15.00 4.02 6.50
N LEU A 31 -14.68 5.06 5.74
CA LEU A 31 -13.53 5.93 6.00
C LEU A 31 -13.64 6.63 7.36
N ARG A 32 -14.80 7.20 7.70
CA ARG A 32 -15.01 7.81 9.02
C ARG A 32 -14.86 6.82 10.17
N ARG A 33 -15.33 5.58 10.00
CA ARG A 33 -15.16 4.51 10.99
C ARG A 33 -13.68 4.14 11.15
N GLN A 34 -12.95 3.99 10.04
CA GLN A 34 -11.52 3.73 10.05
C GLN A 34 -10.75 4.86 10.76
N ALA A 35 -10.98 6.12 10.39
CA ALA A 35 -10.32 7.26 11.03
C ALA A 35 -10.60 7.34 12.54
N ARG A 36 -11.86 7.19 12.96
CA ARG A 36 -12.24 7.15 14.39
C ARG A 36 -11.57 5.99 15.12
N TYR A 37 -11.50 4.82 14.48
CA TYR A 37 -10.86 3.66 15.06
C TYR A 37 -9.34 3.86 15.16
N SER A 38 -8.68 4.40 14.13
CA SER A 38 -7.27 4.77 14.14
C SER A 38 -6.93 5.75 15.26
N ALA A 39 -7.76 6.78 15.47
CA ALA A 39 -7.60 7.71 16.59
C ALA A 39 -7.72 7.01 17.95
N ARG A 40 -8.71 6.10 18.10
CA ARG A 40 -8.87 5.29 19.32
C ARG A 40 -7.67 4.35 19.53
N ILE A 41 -7.17 3.70 18.49
CA ILE A 41 -6.06 2.76 18.61
C ILE A 41 -4.78 3.47 19.06
N ARG A 42 -4.51 4.67 18.55
CA ARG A 42 -3.40 5.51 19.01
C ARG A 42 -3.52 5.94 20.48
N SER A 43 -4.72 6.05 21.03
CA SER A 43 -4.90 6.42 22.44
C SER A 43 -4.86 5.24 23.42
N VAL A 44 -4.97 3.99 22.95
CA VAL A 44 -5.05 2.81 23.83
C VAL A 44 -3.90 1.82 23.67
N LEU A 45 -3.16 1.85 22.55
CA LEU A 45 -1.96 1.04 22.35
C LEU A 45 -0.71 1.87 22.61
N PRO A 46 0.40 1.26 23.06
CA PRO A 46 1.72 1.87 22.94
C PRO A 46 1.96 2.31 21.50
N CYS A 47 2.33 3.57 21.33
CA CYS A 47 2.56 4.17 20.02
C CYS A 47 3.64 5.25 20.13
N GLU A 48 4.68 5.12 19.32
CA GLU A 48 5.64 6.20 19.07
C GLU A 48 5.18 6.92 17.80
N THR A 49 4.70 8.15 17.95
CA THR A 49 4.17 8.95 16.85
C THR A 49 5.25 9.83 16.24
N ASP A 50 5.10 10.13 14.95
CA ASP A 50 5.95 11.10 14.23
C ASP A 50 7.45 10.79 14.27
N VAL A 51 7.79 9.50 14.19
CA VAL A 51 9.18 9.06 14.00
C VAL A 51 9.64 9.46 12.61
N ALA A 52 10.71 10.24 12.51
CA ALA A 52 11.24 10.71 11.23
C ALA A 52 12.03 9.61 10.52
N TYR A 53 11.66 9.32 9.28
CA TYR A 53 12.42 8.41 8.41
C TYR A 53 13.13 9.15 7.25
N GLY A 54 12.84 10.44 7.07
CA GLY A 54 13.37 11.26 5.99
C GLY A 54 13.32 12.76 6.30
N PRO A 55 13.92 13.59 5.44
CA PRO A 55 14.07 15.03 5.66
C PRO A 55 12.75 15.82 5.64
N ASP A 56 11.77 15.42 4.83
CA ASP A 56 10.54 16.21 4.69
C ASP A 56 9.64 16.09 5.93
N PRO A 57 8.81 17.10 6.25
CA PRO A 57 7.85 17.01 7.36
C PRO A 57 6.81 15.90 7.20
N CYS A 58 6.50 15.50 5.97
CA CYS A 58 5.59 14.39 5.67
C CYS A 58 6.25 13.02 5.83
N GLU A 59 7.59 12.95 5.91
CA GLU A 59 8.34 11.70 6.07
C GLU A 59 8.39 11.28 7.53
N ARG A 60 7.22 10.95 8.03
CA ARG A 60 6.95 10.54 9.42
C ARG A 60 6.21 9.22 9.43
N LEU A 61 6.44 8.41 10.45
CA LEU A 61 5.71 7.18 10.68
C LEU A 61 5.24 7.10 12.14
N ASP A 62 4.14 6.38 12.34
CA ASP A 62 3.66 6.00 13.66
C ASP A 62 4.00 4.50 13.87
N PHE A 63 4.71 4.20 14.95
CA PHE A 63 5.16 2.85 15.29
C PHE A 63 4.37 2.28 16.48
N PHE A 64 3.84 1.07 16.30
CA PHE A 64 3.07 0.33 17.30
C PHE A 64 3.81 -0.99 17.59
N PRO A 65 4.57 -1.07 18.70
CA PRO A 65 5.33 -2.28 19.02
C PRO A 65 4.41 -3.45 19.39
N ALA A 66 4.79 -4.67 18.98
CA ALA A 66 4.12 -5.88 19.45
C ALA A 66 4.36 -6.12 20.96
N PRO A 67 3.39 -6.71 21.69
CA PRO A 67 3.62 -7.17 23.05
C PRO A 67 4.79 -8.18 23.09
N GLY A 68 5.83 -7.87 23.86
CA GLY A 68 7.04 -8.70 23.97
C GLY A 68 8.24 -8.23 23.12
N ALA A 69 8.08 -7.23 22.26
CA ALA A 69 9.20 -6.58 21.56
C ALA A 69 10.23 -5.97 22.55
N ALA A 70 9.78 -5.61 23.75
CA ALA A 70 10.59 -4.96 24.80
C ALA A 70 11.19 -5.93 25.86
N GLY A 71 11.14 -7.25 25.67
CA GLY A 71 11.62 -8.21 26.66
C GLY A 71 12.53 -9.28 26.07
N GLY A 72 13.82 -9.25 26.43
CA GLY A 72 14.90 -10.10 25.93
C GLY A 72 14.79 -11.61 26.17
N SER A 73 13.59 -12.19 26.24
CA SER A 73 13.34 -13.63 26.36
C SER A 73 12.56 -14.26 25.21
N ARG A 74 11.92 -13.49 24.29
CA ARG A 74 11.10 -14.03 23.18
C ARG A 74 11.61 -13.74 21.76
N GLY A 75 12.79 -13.16 21.61
CA GLY A 75 13.36 -12.85 20.29
C GLY A 75 12.63 -11.69 19.59
N ARG A 76 13.23 -11.21 18.50
CA ARG A 76 12.72 -10.10 17.69
C ARG A 76 11.50 -10.54 16.87
N VAL A 77 10.49 -9.67 16.73
CA VAL A 77 9.25 -9.96 15.99
C VAL A 77 9.30 -9.49 14.52
N PRO A 78 8.42 -9.96 13.62
CA PRO A 78 8.20 -9.30 12.33
C PRO A 78 7.70 -7.86 12.50
N VAL A 79 7.90 -7.03 11.48
CA VAL A 79 7.29 -5.70 11.39
C VAL A 79 6.47 -5.59 10.11
N HIS A 80 5.25 -5.06 10.23
CA HIS A 80 4.32 -4.85 9.13
C HIS A 80 4.12 -3.36 8.89
N VAL A 81 4.56 -2.89 7.73
CA VAL A 81 4.48 -1.49 7.29
C VAL A 81 3.21 -1.28 6.45
N PHE A 82 2.41 -0.28 6.77
CA PHE A 82 1.22 0.09 6.01
C PHE A 82 1.40 1.43 5.31
N VAL A 83 1.10 1.47 4.01
CA VAL A 83 1.10 2.68 3.17
C VAL A 83 -0.32 2.98 2.72
N HIS A 84 -0.84 4.15 3.06
CA HIS A 84 -2.23 4.50 2.81
C HIS A 84 -2.52 4.80 1.33
N GLY A 85 -3.82 4.80 0.99
CA GLY A 85 -4.31 5.16 -0.35
C GLY A 85 -4.64 6.64 -0.46
N GLY A 86 -5.67 6.96 -1.26
CA GLY A 86 -6.16 8.34 -1.41
C GLY A 86 -5.69 9.02 -2.70
N HIS A 87 -5.54 8.28 -3.81
CA HIS A 87 -5.15 8.82 -5.12
C HIS A 87 -3.90 9.73 -5.07
N TRP A 88 -2.95 9.44 -4.18
CA TRP A 88 -1.73 10.22 -3.98
C TRP A 88 -1.95 11.69 -3.59
N GLN A 89 -3.18 12.10 -3.26
CA GLN A 89 -3.57 13.50 -3.02
C GLN A 89 -4.35 13.69 -1.71
N GLU A 90 -4.74 12.60 -1.05
CA GLU A 90 -5.60 12.59 0.13
C GLU A 90 -5.18 11.47 1.12
N SER A 91 -5.83 11.44 2.29
CA SER A 91 -5.55 10.53 3.43
C SER A 91 -4.24 10.84 4.16
N SER A 92 -3.99 10.11 5.26
CA SER A 92 -2.77 10.29 6.05
C SER A 92 -2.47 9.07 6.93
N LYS A 93 -1.29 9.06 7.57
CA LYS A 93 -0.92 8.03 8.55
C LYS A 93 -1.82 8.03 9.78
N GLU A 94 -2.31 9.21 10.19
CA GLU A 94 -3.18 9.40 11.35
C GLU A 94 -4.51 8.63 11.23
N GLU A 95 -4.99 8.48 9.99
CA GLU A 95 -6.22 7.77 9.68
C GLU A 95 -5.99 6.27 9.41
N SER A 96 -4.73 5.82 9.42
CA SER A 96 -4.30 4.51 8.92
C SER A 96 -3.83 3.51 9.98
N ALA A 97 -4.07 3.80 11.26
CA ALA A 97 -3.72 2.91 12.38
C ALA A 97 -4.74 1.78 12.64
N TYR A 98 -5.80 1.65 11.83
CA TYR A 98 -6.91 0.73 12.09
C TYR A 98 -6.51 -0.77 12.10
N ALA A 99 -5.41 -1.15 11.45
CA ALA A 99 -4.91 -2.53 11.48
C ALA A 99 -3.96 -2.82 12.64
N ALA A 100 -3.48 -1.79 13.36
CA ALA A 100 -2.41 -1.95 14.36
C ALA A 100 -2.79 -2.93 15.48
N LEU A 101 -4.04 -2.91 15.95
CA LEU A 101 -4.49 -3.84 16.99
C LEU A 101 -4.46 -5.30 16.53
N ALA A 102 -4.88 -5.57 15.29
CA ALA A 102 -4.90 -6.92 14.75
C ALA A 102 -3.47 -7.45 14.56
N VAL A 103 -2.60 -6.61 13.99
CA VAL A 103 -1.19 -6.93 13.72
C VAL A 103 -0.41 -7.15 15.02
N THR A 104 -0.51 -6.24 15.99
CA THR A 104 0.21 -6.34 17.27
C THR A 104 -0.24 -7.53 18.10
N ARG A 105 -1.55 -7.87 18.10
CA ARG A 105 -2.05 -9.09 18.76
C ARG A 105 -1.59 -10.38 18.09
N ALA A 106 -1.37 -10.36 16.79
CA ALA A 106 -0.83 -11.51 16.06
C ALA A 106 0.67 -11.73 16.33
N GLY A 107 1.36 -10.77 16.97
CA GLY A 107 2.78 -10.89 17.31
C GLY A 107 3.74 -10.23 16.32
N ALA A 108 3.27 -9.28 15.50
CA ALA A 108 4.10 -8.40 14.68
C ALA A 108 3.96 -6.94 15.13
N SER A 109 5.02 -6.16 15.03
CA SER A 109 4.91 -4.70 15.20
C SER A 109 4.23 -4.09 13.97
N PHE A 110 3.54 -2.98 14.13
CA PHE A 110 2.85 -2.28 13.04
C PHE A 110 3.42 -0.87 12.84
N ILE A 111 3.53 -0.45 11.59
CA ILE A 111 3.95 0.91 11.22
C ILE A 111 2.92 1.49 10.26
N ALA A 112 2.43 2.70 10.52
CA ALA A 112 1.71 3.51 9.53
C ALA A 112 2.64 4.58 8.97
N VAL A 113 2.88 4.57 7.66
CA VAL A 113 3.78 5.52 6.97
C VAL A 113 2.97 6.69 6.44
N GLY A 114 3.42 7.91 6.76
CA GLY A 114 3.02 9.13 6.07
C GLY A 114 3.98 9.40 4.92
N TYR A 115 3.48 10.01 3.84
CA TYR A 115 4.28 10.47 2.71
C TYR A 115 3.67 11.76 2.16
N GLY A 116 4.38 12.44 1.26
CA GLY A 116 3.93 13.67 0.64
C GLY A 116 2.71 13.46 -0.25
N LEU A 117 1.96 14.51 -0.54
CA LEU A 117 0.78 14.43 -1.40
C LEU A 117 0.87 15.40 -2.57
N ALA A 118 0.29 15.01 -3.69
CA ALA A 118 0.08 15.89 -4.83
C ALA A 118 -0.86 17.06 -4.46
N PRO A 119 -0.67 18.25 -5.06
CA PRO A 119 0.33 18.59 -6.07
C PRO A 119 1.69 19.01 -5.49
N VAL A 120 1.86 18.98 -4.17
CA VAL A 120 3.09 19.47 -3.51
C VAL A 120 4.28 18.55 -3.80
N PHE A 121 4.03 17.24 -3.87
CA PHE A 121 5.03 16.22 -4.16
C PHE A 121 4.70 15.50 -5.47
N SER A 122 5.72 15.32 -6.31
CA SER A 122 5.60 14.55 -7.55
C SER A 122 5.50 13.05 -7.28
N MET A 123 5.08 12.29 -8.31
CA MET A 123 5.07 10.82 -8.24
C MET A 123 6.45 10.25 -7.87
N GLU A 124 7.50 10.78 -8.47
CA GLU A 124 8.88 10.36 -8.19
C GLU A 124 9.24 10.58 -6.71
N GLN A 125 8.90 11.76 -6.17
CA GLN A 125 9.16 12.08 -4.76
C GLN A 125 8.36 11.17 -3.82
N MET A 126 7.09 10.90 -4.09
CA MET A 126 6.27 10.00 -3.26
C MET A 126 6.78 8.56 -3.30
N VAL A 127 7.20 8.05 -4.47
CA VAL A 127 7.85 6.74 -4.60
C VAL A 127 9.17 6.71 -3.81
N ALA A 128 9.97 7.78 -3.90
CA ALA A 128 11.22 7.91 -3.16
C ALA A 128 11.02 7.92 -1.64
N GLN A 129 9.99 8.61 -1.16
CA GLN A 129 9.62 8.68 0.25
C GLN A 129 9.20 7.30 0.78
N VAL A 130 8.37 6.56 0.05
CA VAL A 130 7.98 5.19 0.45
C VAL A 130 9.19 4.22 0.40
N ALA A 131 10.06 4.36 -0.61
CA ALA A 131 11.29 3.59 -0.68
C ALA A 131 12.22 3.86 0.50
N ARG A 132 12.41 5.14 0.89
CA ARG A 132 13.16 5.53 2.08
C ARG A 132 12.54 4.98 3.36
N ALA A 133 11.22 5.06 3.53
CA ALA A 133 10.54 4.51 4.70
C ALA A 133 10.83 3.01 4.86
N LEU A 134 10.73 2.22 3.79
CA LEU A 134 10.99 0.78 3.83
C LEU A 134 12.47 0.47 4.13
N CYS A 135 13.41 1.21 3.55
CA CYS A 135 14.84 1.08 3.87
C CYS A 135 15.11 1.42 5.34
N TRP A 136 14.59 2.56 5.81
CA TRP A 136 14.74 3.04 7.17
C TRP A 136 14.22 2.02 8.19
N VAL A 137 13.02 1.46 7.96
CA VAL A 137 12.44 0.43 8.82
C VAL A 137 13.33 -0.81 8.89
N ARG A 138 13.90 -1.25 7.76
CA ARG A 138 14.81 -2.39 7.73
C ARG A 138 16.10 -2.13 8.50
N GLU A 139 16.68 -0.94 8.32
CA GLU A 139 17.92 -0.50 8.98
C GLU A 139 17.73 -0.38 10.50
N HIS A 140 16.60 0.18 10.94
CA HIS A 140 16.26 0.41 12.35
C HIS A 140 15.44 -0.72 12.96
N ALA A 141 15.16 -1.81 12.22
CA ALA A 141 14.32 -2.90 12.70
C ALA A 141 14.79 -3.43 14.05
N ARG A 142 16.11 -3.48 14.27
CA ARG A 142 16.68 -3.93 15.54
C ARG A 142 16.38 -2.99 16.72
N GLU A 143 16.29 -1.69 16.48
CA GLU A 143 15.94 -0.72 17.52
C GLU A 143 14.44 -0.78 17.81
N LEU A 144 13.64 -1.03 16.77
CA LEU A 144 12.20 -1.26 16.84
C LEU A 144 11.81 -2.66 17.40
N GLY A 145 12.73 -3.38 18.05
CA GLY A 145 12.47 -4.73 18.59
C GLY A 145 12.10 -5.78 17.52
N SER A 146 12.36 -5.50 16.26
CA SER A 146 11.91 -6.25 15.08
C SER A 146 13.07 -6.90 14.32
N ARG A 147 12.75 -7.80 13.39
CA ARG A 147 13.71 -8.54 12.55
C ARG A 147 13.96 -7.81 11.22
N PRO A 148 15.21 -7.44 10.88
CA PRO A 148 15.53 -6.84 9.58
C PRO A 148 15.17 -7.72 8.37
N ASP A 149 15.21 -9.05 8.54
CA ASP A 149 14.86 -10.05 7.52
C ASP A 149 13.34 -10.36 7.47
N ALA A 150 12.54 -9.72 8.33
CA ALA A 150 11.09 -9.94 8.41
C ALA A 150 10.30 -8.62 8.42
N VAL A 151 10.70 -7.72 7.52
CA VAL A 151 9.93 -6.51 7.16
C VAL A 151 8.91 -6.90 6.09
N TYR A 152 7.63 -6.73 6.39
CA TYR A 152 6.52 -6.92 5.47
C TYR A 152 5.84 -5.58 5.21
N ALA A 153 5.26 -5.40 4.03
CA ALA A 153 4.54 -4.18 3.71
C ALA A 153 3.16 -4.47 3.11
N SER A 154 2.19 -3.60 3.36
CA SER A 154 0.93 -3.61 2.65
C SER A 154 0.51 -2.21 2.30
N GLY A 155 -0.16 -2.06 1.17
CA GLY A 155 -0.70 -0.77 0.77
C GLY A 155 -2.09 -0.94 0.19
N SER A 156 -2.87 0.14 0.27
CA SER A 156 -4.19 0.22 -0.34
C SER A 156 -4.18 1.22 -1.48
N SER A 157 -4.74 0.87 -2.65
CA SER A 157 -4.91 1.80 -3.76
C SER A 157 -3.58 2.46 -4.17
N ALA A 158 -3.49 3.79 -4.11
CA ALA A 158 -2.25 4.54 -4.30
C ALA A 158 -1.07 4.02 -3.45
N GLY A 159 -1.29 3.57 -2.21
CA GLY A 159 -0.22 2.99 -1.39
C GLY A 159 0.27 1.64 -1.88
N ALA A 160 -0.62 0.83 -2.46
CA ALA A 160 -0.24 -0.43 -3.13
C ALA A 160 0.62 -0.15 -4.36
N HIS A 161 0.25 0.89 -5.13
CA HIS A 161 1.05 1.39 -6.25
C HIS A 161 2.43 1.85 -5.79
N LEU A 162 2.52 2.70 -4.76
CA LEU A 162 3.79 3.25 -4.28
C LEU A 162 4.75 2.17 -3.78
N ILE A 163 4.23 1.15 -3.05
CA ILE A 163 5.04 0.00 -2.63
C ILE A 163 5.55 -0.78 -3.86
N ALA A 164 4.68 -1.06 -4.83
CA ALA A 164 5.06 -1.79 -6.03
C ALA A 164 6.10 -1.01 -6.84
N ALA A 165 5.94 0.30 -7.00
CA ALA A 165 6.89 1.17 -7.69
C ALA A 165 8.25 1.22 -6.97
N ALA A 166 8.25 1.38 -5.64
CA ALA A 166 9.47 1.38 -4.82
C ALA A 166 10.25 0.06 -4.91
N LEU A 167 9.56 -1.07 -5.05
CA LEU A 167 10.16 -2.41 -5.15
C LEU A 167 10.44 -2.85 -6.59
N SER A 168 9.99 -2.11 -7.59
CA SER A 168 10.12 -2.46 -9.00
C SER A 168 11.57 -2.46 -9.50
N SER A 169 11.77 -2.93 -10.74
CA SER A 169 13.07 -2.86 -11.43
C SER A 169 13.34 -1.53 -12.15
N ALA A 170 12.38 -0.58 -12.13
CA ALA A 170 12.46 0.75 -12.76
C ALA A 170 13.69 1.50 -12.28
N PRO A 171 14.43 2.31 -13.05
CA PRO A 171 15.63 3.02 -12.56
C PRO A 171 15.45 3.63 -11.16
N ALA A 172 16.45 3.45 -10.30
CA ALA A 172 16.34 3.88 -8.91
C ALA A 172 16.20 5.40 -8.87
N VAL A 173 15.32 5.91 -7.99
CA VAL A 173 15.26 7.35 -7.74
C VAL A 173 16.61 7.80 -7.19
N SER A 174 17.14 8.88 -7.75
CA SER A 174 18.47 9.36 -7.38
C SER A 174 18.58 9.58 -5.87
N GLY A 175 19.64 9.04 -5.26
CA GLY A 175 19.89 9.16 -3.82
C GLY A 175 19.02 8.29 -2.92
N VAL A 176 18.17 7.40 -3.46
CA VAL A 176 17.37 6.46 -2.66
C VAL A 176 17.73 5.01 -2.97
N GLN A 177 18.16 4.28 -1.94
CA GLN A 177 18.39 2.85 -2.04
C GLN A 177 17.07 2.12 -2.29
N ARG A 178 17.09 1.12 -3.17
CA ARG A 178 15.92 0.26 -3.37
C ARG A 178 15.68 -0.59 -2.12
N PRO A 179 14.45 -0.58 -1.56
CA PRO A 179 14.13 -1.45 -0.46
C PRO A 179 14.07 -2.92 -0.90
N GLU A 180 14.24 -3.81 0.07
CA GLU A 180 13.86 -5.22 -0.07
C GLU A 180 13.08 -5.61 1.18
N VAL A 181 11.99 -6.33 0.98
CA VAL A 181 11.05 -6.73 2.03
C VAL A 181 10.74 -8.22 1.89
N ALA A 182 10.46 -8.87 3.02
CA ALA A 182 10.16 -10.30 3.10
C ALA A 182 8.85 -10.68 2.39
N GLY A 183 7.91 -9.73 2.28
CA GLY A 183 6.68 -9.92 1.54
C GLY A 183 5.86 -8.64 1.42
N VAL A 184 5.00 -8.58 0.42
CA VAL A 184 4.04 -7.49 0.25
C VAL A 184 2.61 -7.96 0.11
N CYS A 185 1.67 -7.12 0.54
CA CYS A 185 0.24 -7.25 0.27
C CYS A 185 -0.29 -5.98 -0.42
N LEU A 186 -0.53 -6.07 -1.72
CA LEU A 186 -0.94 -4.96 -2.58
C LEU A 186 -2.46 -5.03 -2.77
N MET A 187 -3.20 -4.14 -2.11
CA MET A 187 -4.65 -4.16 -2.08
C MET A 187 -5.22 -3.11 -3.03
N SER A 188 -6.04 -3.55 -3.98
CA SER A 188 -6.81 -2.71 -4.92
C SER A 188 -5.95 -1.62 -5.56
N GLY A 189 -4.72 -1.95 -5.94
CA GLY A 189 -3.77 -1.01 -6.53
C GLY A 189 -4.01 -0.75 -8.01
N VAL A 190 -3.32 0.26 -8.52
CA VAL A 190 -3.17 0.55 -9.95
C VAL A 190 -1.70 0.41 -10.30
N TYR A 191 -1.39 -0.27 -11.40
CA TYR A 191 -0.03 -0.67 -11.78
C TYR A 191 0.35 -0.19 -13.18
N ASP A 192 -0.62 0.34 -13.94
CA ASP A 192 -0.46 1.09 -15.17
C ASP A 192 -1.03 2.51 -14.99
N LEU A 193 -0.17 3.52 -15.05
CA LEU A 193 -0.54 4.91 -14.87
C LEU A 193 -1.01 5.60 -16.17
N ARG A 194 -0.90 4.96 -17.35
CA ARG A 194 -1.38 5.53 -18.63
C ARG A 194 -2.84 6.00 -18.56
N PRO A 195 -3.80 5.14 -18.16
CA PRO A 195 -5.19 5.57 -18.02
C PRO A 195 -5.41 6.56 -16.87
N VAL A 196 -4.64 6.47 -15.77
CA VAL A 196 -4.70 7.43 -14.65
C VAL A 196 -4.38 8.84 -15.14
N ARG A 197 -3.32 9.00 -15.96
CA ARG A 197 -2.90 10.27 -16.56
C ARG A 197 -4.01 10.94 -17.39
N LEU A 198 -4.89 10.13 -17.98
CA LEU A 198 -6.00 10.60 -18.81
C LEU A 198 -7.28 10.84 -18.01
N SER A 199 -7.32 10.49 -16.73
CA SER A 199 -8.49 10.66 -15.85
C SER A 199 -8.44 11.97 -15.05
N TYR A 200 -9.55 12.31 -14.38
CA TYR A 200 -9.64 13.45 -13.47
C TYR A 200 -8.59 13.44 -12.35
N VAL A 201 -8.09 12.27 -11.94
CA VAL A 201 -7.06 12.12 -10.90
C VAL A 201 -5.80 12.90 -11.28
N ASN A 202 -5.48 12.96 -12.57
CA ASN A 202 -4.28 13.62 -13.04
C ASN A 202 -4.28 15.15 -12.87
N ARG A 203 -5.44 15.75 -12.59
CA ARG A 203 -5.54 17.20 -12.34
C ARG A 203 -4.72 17.63 -11.12
N ALA A 204 -4.59 16.78 -10.11
CA ALA A 204 -3.74 17.05 -8.96
C ALA A 204 -2.36 16.38 -9.10
N VAL A 205 -2.32 15.14 -9.56
CA VAL A 205 -1.07 14.33 -9.59
C VAL A 205 -0.05 14.86 -10.61
N GLY A 206 -0.51 15.40 -11.75
CA GLY A 206 0.36 16.05 -12.72
C GLY A 206 1.30 15.10 -13.47
N LEU A 207 0.87 13.88 -13.77
CA LEU A 207 1.63 12.90 -14.55
C LEU A 207 1.80 13.35 -16.00
N ASP A 208 3.05 13.36 -16.45
CA ASP A 208 3.43 13.38 -17.86
C ASP A 208 3.78 11.95 -18.35
N ASP A 209 4.15 11.84 -19.63
CA ASP A 209 4.47 10.53 -20.22
C ASP A 209 5.74 9.91 -19.62
N ALA A 210 6.70 10.74 -19.18
CA ALA A 210 7.93 10.28 -18.55
C ALA A 210 7.65 9.69 -17.16
N ALA A 211 6.84 10.35 -16.35
CA ALA A 211 6.40 9.88 -15.04
C ALA A 211 5.56 8.59 -15.16
N VAL A 212 4.66 8.51 -16.14
CA VAL A 212 3.89 7.29 -16.42
C VAL A 212 4.82 6.12 -16.74
N LEU A 213 5.79 6.32 -17.63
CA LEU A 213 6.74 5.27 -17.99
C LEU A 213 7.61 4.86 -16.80
N ALA A 214 8.12 5.82 -16.03
CA ALA A 214 9.02 5.56 -14.90
C ALA A 214 8.31 4.89 -13.70
N HIS A 215 7.02 5.16 -13.51
CA HIS A 215 6.30 4.79 -12.30
C HIS A 215 5.09 3.89 -12.53
N SER A 216 5.01 3.18 -13.65
CA SER A 216 4.04 2.09 -13.85
C SER A 216 4.69 0.74 -13.51
N PRO A 217 4.45 0.14 -12.32
CA PRO A 217 5.12 -1.09 -11.90
C PRO A 217 4.98 -2.26 -12.86
N VAL A 218 3.91 -2.32 -13.65
CA VAL A 218 3.69 -3.39 -14.65
C VAL A 218 4.79 -3.43 -15.72
N GLU A 219 5.43 -2.30 -16.01
CA GLU A 219 6.52 -2.18 -16.99
C GLU A 219 7.89 -2.56 -16.39
N HIS A 220 7.96 -2.74 -15.05
CA HIS A 220 9.20 -2.79 -14.28
C HIS A 220 9.24 -3.97 -13.31
N LEU A 221 9.16 -5.17 -13.85
CA LEU A 221 9.30 -6.41 -13.10
C LEU A 221 10.74 -6.96 -13.17
N PRO A 222 11.20 -7.78 -12.20
CA PRO A 222 10.47 -8.24 -11.01
C PRO A 222 10.39 -7.21 -9.88
N LEU A 223 9.48 -7.44 -8.94
CA LEU A 223 9.51 -6.76 -7.63
C LEU A 223 10.60 -7.39 -6.74
N ARG A 224 11.29 -6.57 -5.94
CA ARG A 224 12.33 -6.98 -4.97
C ARG A 224 11.73 -7.56 -3.67
N THR A 225 10.95 -8.62 -3.81
CA THR A 225 10.37 -9.36 -2.69
C THR A 225 10.08 -10.81 -3.09
N PRO A 226 10.24 -11.79 -2.20
CA PRO A 226 9.97 -13.18 -2.53
C PRO A 226 8.49 -13.55 -2.48
N LEU A 227 7.64 -12.74 -1.85
CA LEU A 227 6.23 -13.03 -1.60
C LEU A 227 5.34 -11.83 -1.96
N VAL A 228 4.40 -12.01 -2.87
CA VAL A 228 3.41 -11.00 -3.25
C VAL A 228 2.02 -11.57 -3.01
N ILE A 229 1.23 -10.91 -2.16
CA ILE A 229 -0.21 -11.04 -2.14
C ILE A 229 -0.75 -9.88 -2.96
N LEU A 230 -1.45 -10.18 -4.05
CA LEU A 230 -2.17 -9.20 -4.85
C LEU A 230 -3.65 -9.40 -4.57
N ALA A 231 -4.30 -8.41 -3.97
CA ALA A 231 -5.66 -8.54 -3.48
C ALA A 231 -6.56 -7.44 -4.02
N ARG A 232 -7.82 -7.76 -4.29
CA ARG A 232 -8.88 -6.77 -4.55
C ARG A 232 -10.22 -7.24 -4.03
N GLY A 233 -11.16 -6.31 -3.90
CA GLY A 233 -12.57 -6.64 -3.73
C GLY A 233 -13.18 -7.22 -5.01
N ASP A 234 -14.26 -7.98 -4.88
CA ASP A 234 -15.09 -8.36 -6.03
C ASP A 234 -16.00 -7.22 -6.52
N ARG A 235 -16.20 -6.17 -5.70
CA ARG A 235 -16.99 -4.97 -6.02
C ARG A 235 -16.09 -3.77 -6.30
N GLU A 236 -15.29 -3.90 -7.36
CA GLU A 236 -14.39 -2.86 -7.88
C GLU A 236 -14.85 -2.40 -9.27
N THR A 237 -14.37 -1.24 -9.73
CA THR A 237 -14.62 -0.82 -11.12
C THR A 237 -13.87 -1.72 -12.10
N GLY A 238 -14.24 -1.64 -13.38
CA GLY A 238 -13.65 -2.43 -14.44
C GLY A 238 -12.14 -2.21 -14.55
N GLU A 239 -11.67 -0.96 -14.46
CA GLU A 239 -10.24 -0.66 -14.56
C GLU A 239 -9.43 -1.21 -13.39
N TYR A 240 -9.92 -1.16 -12.15
CA TYR A 240 -9.23 -1.80 -11.02
C TYR A 240 -9.20 -3.33 -11.16
N ALA A 241 -10.29 -3.95 -11.65
CA ALA A 241 -10.32 -5.38 -11.92
C ALA A 241 -9.36 -5.77 -13.06
N ARG A 242 -9.31 -4.99 -14.15
CA ARG A 242 -8.42 -5.19 -15.30
C ARG A 242 -6.96 -5.05 -14.88
N GLN A 243 -6.60 -3.96 -14.22
CA GLN A 243 -5.22 -3.72 -13.79
C GLN A 243 -4.73 -4.75 -12.78
N HIS A 244 -5.60 -5.21 -11.88
CA HIS A 244 -5.29 -6.34 -10.99
C HIS A 244 -4.94 -7.59 -11.77
N GLN A 245 -5.78 -7.99 -12.74
CA GLN A 245 -5.53 -9.20 -13.54
C GLN A 245 -4.25 -9.08 -14.38
N GLU A 246 -4.06 -7.95 -15.05
CA GLU A 246 -2.88 -7.71 -15.88
C GLU A 246 -1.58 -7.76 -15.07
N PHE A 247 -1.60 -7.18 -13.87
CA PHE A 247 -0.44 -7.20 -12.99
C PHE A 247 -0.21 -8.59 -12.39
N ALA A 248 -1.26 -9.32 -12.01
CA ALA A 248 -1.17 -10.72 -11.59
C ALA A 248 -0.49 -11.57 -12.67
N ASP A 249 -0.96 -11.45 -13.90
CA ASP A 249 -0.43 -12.19 -15.04
C ASP A 249 1.03 -11.79 -15.34
N ALA A 250 1.36 -10.50 -15.27
CA ALA A 250 2.71 -10.00 -15.47
C ALA A 250 3.68 -10.54 -14.41
N LEU A 251 3.30 -10.52 -13.13
CA LEU A 251 4.08 -11.08 -12.03
C LEU A 251 4.31 -12.59 -12.21
N ASN A 252 3.25 -13.33 -12.57
CA ASN A 252 3.34 -14.77 -12.82
C ASN A 252 4.23 -15.09 -14.03
N ARG A 253 4.12 -14.33 -15.13
CA ARG A 253 5.00 -14.48 -16.31
C ARG A 253 6.47 -14.16 -16.00
N CYS A 254 6.73 -13.20 -15.11
CA CYS A 254 8.08 -12.87 -14.69
C CYS A 254 8.77 -14.04 -13.95
N GLY A 255 7.99 -14.90 -13.28
CA GLY A 255 8.48 -16.13 -12.63
C GLY A 255 9.40 -15.89 -11.43
N ARG A 256 9.44 -14.66 -10.88
CA ARG A 256 10.26 -14.26 -9.74
C ARG A 256 9.38 -14.00 -8.52
N GLY A 257 9.58 -14.80 -7.47
CA GLY A 257 8.76 -14.75 -6.25
C GLY A 257 7.49 -15.59 -6.37
N ARG A 258 6.73 -15.67 -5.28
CA ARG A 258 5.43 -16.34 -5.24
C ARG A 258 4.31 -15.31 -5.19
N VAL A 259 3.37 -15.42 -6.13
CA VAL A 259 2.19 -14.55 -6.20
C VAL A 259 0.99 -15.31 -5.67
N ARG A 260 0.28 -14.70 -4.72
CA ARG A 260 -1.05 -15.12 -4.29
C ARG A 260 -2.05 -14.09 -4.80
N ASP A 261 -2.76 -14.44 -5.86
CA ASP A 261 -3.88 -13.67 -6.40
C ASP A 261 -5.14 -13.93 -5.55
N LEU A 262 -5.74 -12.85 -5.04
CA LEU A 262 -6.90 -12.92 -4.15
C LEU A 262 -7.99 -11.92 -4.56
N VAL A 263 -9.13 -12.45 -5.00
CA VAL A 263 -10.36 -11.67 -5.16
C VAL A 263 -11.28 -11.98 -3.98
N VAL A 264 -11.52 -10.98 -3.12
CA VAL A 264 -12.26 -11.16 -1.87
C VAL A 264 -13.74 -10.86 -2.07
N ALA A 265 -14.56 -11.90 -1.90
CA ALA A 265 -16.01 -11.81 -2.08
C ALA A 265 -16.67 -10.84 -1.08
N GLY A 266 -17.63 -10.05 -1.57
CA GLY A 266 -18.40 -9.11 -0.76
C GLY A 266 -17.63 -7.88 -0.27
N ARG A 267 -16.42 -7.64 -0.78
CA ARG A 267 -15.60 -6.47 -0.45
C ARG A 267 -15.54 -5.49 -1.61
N ASP A 268 -15.61 -4.21 -1.27
CA ASP A 268 -15.30 -3.11 -2.17
C ASP A 268 -13.92 -2.53 -1.85
N HIS A 269 -13.55 -1.51 -2.63
CA HIS A 269 -12.31 -0.76 -2.53
C HIS A 269 -11.96 -0.24 -1.12
N PHE A 270 -12.99 0.12 -0.34
CA PHE A 270 -12.82 0.82 0.94
C PHE A 270 -12.90 -0.15 2.12
N ALA A 271 -13.65 -1.24 1.98
CA ALA A 271 -13.83 -2.24 3.02
C ALA A 271 -12.67 -3.24 3.07
N LEU A 272 -12.06 -3.60 1.93
CA LEU A 272 -10.98 -4.60 1.86
C LEU A 272 -9.80 -4.31 2.81
N PRO A 273 -9.26 -3.06 2.90
CA PRO A 273 -8.16 -2.78 3.82
C PRO A 273 -8.50 -3.07 5.29
N GLY A 274 -9.78 -3.01 5.65
CA GLY A 274 -10.25 -3.35 7.00
C GLY A 274 -10.09 -4.82 7.37
N ASP A 275 -9.82 -5.70 6.42
CA ASP A 275 -9.59 -7.14 6.66
C ASP A 275 -8.10 -7.46 6.93
N LEU A 276 -7.22 -6.46 6.88
CA LEU A 276 -5.79 -6.63 7.09
C LEU A 276 -5.51 -7.25 8.46
N CYS A 277 -4.89 -8.43 8.45
CA CYS A 277 -4.58 -9.25 9.63
C CYS A 277 -5.80 -9.60 10.51
N VAL A 278 -7.03 -9.46 10.02
CA VAL A 278 -8.24 -9.85 10.77
C VAL A 278 -8.44 -11.37 10.67
N PRO A 279 -8.39 -12.11 11.79
CA PRO A 279 -8.59 -13.56 11.78
C PRO A 279 -9.94 -13.95 11.18
N GLY A 280 -9.97 -15.05 10.43
CA GLY A 280 -11.19 -15.57 9.78
C GLY A 280 -11.56 -14.92 8.45
N THR A 281 -10.88 -13.83 8.05
CA THR A 281 -11.02 -13.27 6.70
C THR A 281 -9.99 -13.88 5.74
N ALA A 282 -10.32 -13.95 4.45
CA ALA A 282 -9.40 -14.51 3.44
C ALA A 282 -8.11 -13.68 3.32
N LEU A 283 -8.22 -12.35 3.34
CA LEU A 283 -7.08 -11.43 3.31
C LEU A 283 -6.24 -11.55 4.58
N GLY A 284 -6.89 -11.50 5.76
CA GLY A 284 -6.20 -11.62 7.04
C GLY A 284 -5.42 -12.92 7.17
N ALA A 285 -6.02 -14.06 6.81
CA ALA A 285 -5.33 -15.35 6.81
C ALA A 285 -4.12 -15.38 5.85
N ALA A 286 -4.24 -14.76 4.66
CA ALA A 286 -3.14 -14.67 3.71
C ALA A 286 -1.97 -13.86 4.27
N VAL A 287 -2.24 -12.69 4.85
CA VAL A 287 -1.21 -11.78 5.39
C VAL A 287 -0.57 -12.36 6.66
N LEU A 288 -1.36 -12.96 7.56
CA LEU A 288 -0.83 -13.66 8.73
C LEU A 288 0.07 -14.83 8.32
N GLY A 289 -0.36 -15.64 7.35
CA GLY A 289 0.46 -16.72 6.79
C GLY A 289 1.75 -16.22 6.13
N GLN A 290 1.72 -15.09 5.43
CA GLN A 290 2.91 -14.47 4.84
C GLN A 290 3.96 -14.09 5.91
N MET A 291 3.52 -13.65 7.09
CA MET A 291 4.39 -13.32 8.23
C MET A 291 4.79 -14.52 9.10
N GLY A 292 4.21 -15.70 8.86
CA GLY A 292 4.38 -16.89 9.71
C GLY A 292 3.65 -16.79 11.06
N LEU A 293 2.50 -16.09 11.09
CA LEU A 293 1.67 -15.82 12.28
C LEU A 293 0.25 -16.39 12.16
N GLY A 294 -0.02 -17.21 11.13
CA GLY A 294 -1.32 -17.79 10.81
C GLY A 294 -1.46 -19.25 11.21
#